data_AF-A0A4Q0ZPS2-F1
#
_entry.id   AF-A0A4Q0ZPS2-F1
#
_cell.length_a   1.000
_cell.length_b   1.000
_cell.length_c   1.000
_cell.angle_alpha   90.00
_cell.angle_beta   90.00
_cell.angle_gamma   90.00
#
_symmetry.space_group_name_H-M   'P 1'
#
loop_
_entity.id
_entity.type
_entity.pdbx_description
1 polymer ?
#
loop_
_entity_poly.entity_id
_entity_poly.type
_entity_poly.pdbx_seq_one_letter_code
_entity_poly.pdbx_strand_id
1 'polypeptide(L)'
;MVKIVFILFYFTIFLNANSIYENNCVSCHKKLPVSIDKYFYRYLLKYSSERSVKEAMATYLNNPTKETTIMPEAFIKRFGVKKATTLNNSDLTKALDIYWDKYKVFGKLE
;
A
#
# COMPACT_ATOMS: atom_id res chain seq x y z
N MET A 1 46.05 3.52 -6.49
CA MET A 1 45.15 2.94 -5.47
C MET A 1 44.03 3.90 -5.07
N VAL A 2 44.30 5.21 -4.89
CA VAL A 2 43.26 6.24 -4.59
C VAL A 2 42.19 6.35 -5.69
N LYS A 3 42.58 6.25 -6.97
CA LYS A 3 41.64 6.33 -8.11
C LYS A 3 40.59 5.20 -8.14
N ILE A 4 40.90 4.01 -7.61
CA ILE A 4 39.95 2.88 -7.57
C ILE A 4 38.95 3.06 -6.42
N VAL A 5 39.38 3.64 -5.30
CA VAL A 5 38.50 3.95 -4.15
C VAL A 5 37.45 5.00 -4.53
N PHE A 6 37.81 6.00 -5.35
CA PHE A 6 36.84 6.98 -5.86
C PHE A 6 35.81 6.37 -6.83
N ILE A 7 36.18 5.35 -7.62
CA ILE A 7 35.25 4.66 -8.52
C ILE A 7 34.25 3.79 -7.75
N LEU A 8 34.69 3.15 -6.65
CA LEU A 8 33.81 2.37 -5.77
C LEU A 8 32.82 3.24 -4.97
N PHE A 9 33.23 4.46 -4.58
CA PHE A 9 32.34 5.40 -3.87
C PHE A 9 31.25 6.00 -4.77
N TYR A 10 31.50 6.11 -6.08
CA TYR A 10 30.49 6.56 -7.05
C TYR A 10 29.40 5.51 -7.32
N PHE A 11 29.62 4.23 -6.99
CA PHE A 11 28.65 3.16 -7.28
C PHE A 11 27.59 2.97 -6.19
N THR A 12 27.79 3.49 -4.97
CA THR A 12 26.82 3.36 -3.87
C THR A 12 25.70 4.40 -3.91
N ILE A 13 25.70 5.32 -4.88
CA ILE A 13 24.70 6.40 -4.99
C ILE A 13 23.47 5.96 -5.79
N PHE A 14 23.53 4.82 -6.49
CA PHE A 14 22.43 4.37 -7.32
C PHE A 14 21.57 3.32 -6.62
N LEU A 15 20.26 3.60 -6.60
CA LEU A 15 19.13 2.69 -6.36
C LEU A 15 18.44 2.75 -4.98
N ASN A 16 18.09 3.96 -4.51
CA ASN A 16 16.86 4.11 -3.71
C ASN A 16 15.65 4.14 -4.67
N ALA A 17 15.42 3.04 -5.39
CA ALA A 17 14.18 2.88 -6.14
C ALA A 17 13.04 2.69 -5.13
N ASN A 18 12.08 3.61 -5.15
CA ASN A 18 10.86 3.47 -4.37
C ASN A 18 10.21 2.10 -4.65
N SER A 19 9.72 1.44 -3.60
CA SER A 19 8.99 0.19 -3.72
C SER A 19 7.73 0.34 -4.58
N ILE A 20 7.21 -0.79 -5.05
CA ILE A 20 5.94 -0.81 -5.79
C ILE A 20 4.79 -0.21 -4.97
N TYR A 21 4.80 -0.41 -3.65
CA TYR A 21 3.85 0.18 -2.72
C TYR A 21 4.05 1.70 -2.61
N GLU A 22 5.29 2.22 -2.52
CA GLU A 22 5.47 3.68 -2.42
C GLU A 22 5.00 4.37 -3.72
N ASN A 23 5.34 3.78 -4.87
CA ASN A 23 5.03 4.35 -6.18
C ASN A 23 3.54 4.30 -6.52
N ASN A 24 2.83 3.22 -6.17
CA ASN A 24 1.45 3.00 -6.62
C ASN A 24 0.40 3.29 -5.55
N CYS A 25 0.78 3.31 -4.27
CA CYS A 25 -0.14 3.55 -3.17
C CYS A 25 0.15 4.90 -2.51
N VAL A 26 1.38 5.10 -2.04
CA VAL A 26 1.74 6.28 -1.23
C VAL A 26 1.78 7.56 -2.06
N SER A 27 2.18 7.49 -3.34
CA SER A 27 2.31 8.64 -4.24
C SER A 27 1.06 9.56 -4.26
N CYS A 28 -0.13 8.96 -4.26
CA CYS A 28 -1.41 9.65 -4.16
C CYS A 28 -1.85 9.83 -2.70
N HIS A 29 -1.75 8.78 -1.87
CA HIS A 29 -2.28 8.83 -0.50
C HIS A 29 -1.58 9.85 0.40
N LYS A 30 -0.32 10.20 0.15
CA LYS A 30 0.39 11.26 0.90
C LYS A 30 -0.20 12.66 0.73
N LYS A 31 -1.04 12.85 -0.29
CA LYS A 31 -1.73 14.13 -0.57
C LYS A 31 -3.15 14.16 -0.01
N LEU A 32 -3.63 13.04 0.52
CA LEU A 32 -4.98 12.93 1.08
C LEU A 32 -4.99 13.37 2.54
N PRO A 33 -6.12 13.93 3.03
CA PRO A 33 -6.25 14.32 4.43
C PRO A 33 -6.29 13.12 5.39
N VAL A 34 -6.53 11.91 4.87
CA VAL A 34 -6.56 10.68 5.64
C VAL A 34 -5.34 9.84 5.27
N SER A 35 -4.53 9.52 6.27
CA SER A 35 -3.35 8.70 6.13
C SER A 35 -3.71 7.25 5.74
N ILE A 36 -2.84 6.63 4.95
CA ILE A 36 -3.13 5.33 4.34
C ILE A 36 -3.33 4.21 5.38
N ASP A 37 -2.65 4.26 6.53
CA ASP A 37 -2.83 3.34 7.67
C ASP A 37 -4.28 3.26 8.17
N LYS A 38 -5.06 4.35 8.10
CA LYS A 38 -6.46 4.33 8.55
C LYS A 38 -7.34 3.44 7.68
N TYR A 39 -7.02 3.32 6.39
CA TYR A 39 -7.70 2.39 5.50
C TYR A 39 -7.31 0.95 5.87
N PHE A 40 -6.02 0.70 6.12
CA PHE A 40 -5.51 -0.59 6.57
C PHE A 40 -6.27 -1.09 7.81
N TYR A 41 -6.35 -0.27 8.86
CA TYR A 41 -6.99 -0.67 10.12
C TYR A 41 -8.48 -0.96 9.97
N ARG A 42 -9.19 -0.31 9.04
CA ARG A 42 -10.59 -0.66 8.76
C ARG A 42 -10.72 -2.03 8.09
N TYR A 43 -9.82 -2.38 7.19
CA TYR A 43 -9.77 -3.74 6.61
C TYR A 43 -9.40 -4.76 7.69
N LEU A 44 -8.39 -4.47 8.51
CA LEU A 44 -7.97 -5.35 9.59
C LEU A 44 -9.11 -5.61 10.57
N LEU A 45 -9.83 -4.57 10.99
CA LEU A 45 -10.98 -4.68 11.88
C LEU A 45 -12.11 -5.54 11.30
N LYS A 46 -12.35 -5.47 9.98
CA LYS A 46 -13.42 -6.23 9.32
C LYS A 46 -13.05 -7.69 9.05
N TYR A 47 -11.79 -7.98 8.70
CA TYR A 47 -11.38 -9.28 8.16
C TYR A 47 -10.43 -10.07 9.06
N SER A 48 -9.85 -9.45 10.10
CA SER A 48 -9.09 -10.03 11.23
C SER A 48 -7.83 -10.86 10.91
N SER A 49 -7.64 -11.38 9.70
CA SER A 49 -6.48 -12.19 9.31
C SER A 49 -5.75 -11.58 8.11
N GLU A 50 -4.45 -11.86 8.00
CA GLU A 50 -3.62 -11.45 6.87
C GLU A 50 -4.24 -11.84 5.52
N ARG A 51 -4.56 -13.12 5.39
CA ARG A 51 -5.13 -13.69 4.17
C ARG A 51 -6.42 -12.97 3.78
N SER A 52 -7.38 -12.87 4.71
CA SER A 52 -8.68 -12.25 4.42
C SER A 52 -8.58 -10.75 4.16
N VAL A 53 -7.66 -10.04 4.81
CA VAL A 53 -7.38 -8.63 4.54
C VAL A 53 -6.84 -8.46 3.12
N LYS A 54 -5.82 -9.24 2.74
CA LYS A 54 -5.20 -9.15 1.41
C LYS A 54 -6.19 -9.54 0.31
N GLU A 55 -6.96 -10.61 0.50
CA GLU A 55 -8.02 -11.03 -0.43
C GLU A 55 -9.07 -9.92 -0.62
N ALA A 56 -9.61 -9.37 0.47
CA ALA A 56 -10.63 -8.33 0.38
C ALA A 56 -10.11 -7.03 -0.25
N MET A 57 -8.87 -6.63 0.07
CA MET A 57 -8.23 -5.49 -0.58
C MET A 57 -8.02 -5.76 -2.07
N ALA A 58 -7.51 -6.93 -2.46
CA ALA A 58 -7.27 -7.28 -3.86
C ALA A 58 -8.58 -7.28 -4.66
N THR A 59 -9.65 -7.88 -4.14
CA THR A 59 -10.98 -7.86 -4.77
C THR A 59 -11.47 -6.44 -4.97
N TYR A 60 -11.44 -5.61 -3.93
CA TYR A 60 -11.87 -4.22 -4.02
C TYR A 60 -11.01 -3.40 -4.99
N LEU A 61 -9.68 -3.56 -4.96
CA LEU A 61 -8.77 -2.78 -5.80
C LEU A 61 -8.92 -3.12 -7.29
N ASN A 62 -9.27 -4.36 -7.63
CA ASN A 62 -9.53 -4.77 -9.02
C ASN A 62 -10.88 -4.24 -9.54
N ASN A 63 -11.93 -4.24 -8.72
CA ASN A 63 -13.24 -3.73 -9.11
C ASN A 63 -13.89 -2.89 -7.98
N PRO A 64 -13.45 -1.64 -7.77
CA PRO A 64 -13.96 -0.82 -6.70
C PRO A 64 -15.36 -0.29 -7.04
N THR A 65 -16.36 -0.58 -6.22
CA THR A 65 -17.72 -0.05 -6.35
C THR A 65 -18.20 0.55 -5.02
N LYS A 66 -19.36 1.22 -5.04
CA LYS A 66 -19.97 1.76 -3.81
C LYS A 66 -20.42 0.66 -2.86
N GLU A 67 -20.75 -0.50 -3.41
CA GLU A 67 -21.26 -1.68 -2.70
C GLU A 67 -20.12 -2.54 -2.13
N THR A 68 -18.95 -2.55 -2.78
CA THR A 68 -17.79 -3.37 -2.36
C THR A 68 -16.84 -2.63 -1.42
N THR A 69 -16.96 -1.31 -1.28
CA THR A 69 -16.11 -0.53 -0.40
C THR A 69 -16.42 -0.78 1.08
N ILE A 70 -15.38 -0.78 1.92
CA ILE A 70 -15.53 -0.83 3.37
C ILE A 70 -15.69 0.57 4.00
N MET A 71 -15.64 1.62 3.18
CA MET A 71 -15.77 3.00 3.65
C MET A 71 -17.24 3.34 3.89
N PRO A 72 -17.55 4.15 4.94
CA PRO A 72 -18.92 4.64 5.16
C PRO A 72 -19.45 5.46 3.98
N GLU A 73 -20.76 5.47 3.79
CA GLU A 73 -21.41 6.21 2.69
C GLU A 73 -21.02 7.71 2.68
N ALA A 74 -20.99 8.35 3.84
CA ALA A 74 -20.57 9.75 3.97
C ALA A 74 -19.14 10.00 3.47
N PHE A 75 -18.25 9.01 3.63
CA PHE A 75 -16.89 9.08 3.09
C PHE A 75 -16.90 9.01 1.56
N ILE A 76 -17.66 8.08 0.99
CA ILE A 76 -17.79 7.92 -0.46
C ILE A 76 -18.47 9.14 -1.09
N LYS A 77 -19.44 9.76 -0.43
CA LYS A 77 -20.07 11.00 -0.90
C LYS A 77 -19.08 12.16 -1.00
N ARG A 78 -18.08 12.21 -0.11
CA ARG A 78 -17.08 13.29 -0.06
C ARG A 78 -15.88 13.04 -0.97
N PHE A 79 -15.38 11.80 -1.01
CA PHE A 79 -14.11 11.46 -1.67
C PHE A 79 -14.27 10.60 -2.92
N GLY A 80 -15.48 10.11 -3.19
CA GLY A 80 -15.76 9.18 -4.28
C GLY A 80 -15.26 7.76 -3.99
N VAL A 81 -15.43 6.90 -5.00
CA VAL A 81 -14.88 5.54 -5.02
C VAL A 81 -13.53 5.58 -5.74
N LYS A 82 -12.58 4.77 -5.29
CA LYS A 82 -11.27 4.66 -5.92
C LYS A 82 -11.41 4.15 -7.36
N LYS A 83 -10.55 4.59 -8.28
CA LYS A 83 -10.41 3.92 -9.59
C LYS A 83 -9.79 2.53 -9.43
N ALA A 84 -10.16 1.62 -10.32
CA ALA A 84 -9.58 0.28 -10.42
C ALA A 84 -8.04 0.36 -10.53
N THR A 85 -7.36 -0.62 -9.96
CA THR A 85 -5.90 -0.73 -10.05
C THR A 85 -5.47 -1.04 -11.48
N THR A 86 -4.31 -0.55 -11.85
CA THR A 86 -3.63 -0.90 -13.11
C THR A 86 -2.52 -1.92 -12.91
N LEU A 87 -2.27 -2.33 -11.66
CA LEU A 87 -1.28 -3.36 -11.33
C LEU A 87 -1.78 -4.73 -11.78
N ASN A 88 -0.87 -5.54 -12.33
CA ASN A 88 -1.12 -6.97 -12.52
C ASN A 88 -1.20 -7.69 -11.15
N ASN A 89 -1.68 -8.93 -11.15
CA ASN A 89 -1.88 -9.71 -9.92
C ASN A 89 -0.62 -9.86 -9.08
N SER A 90 0.53 -10.17 -9.70
CA SER A 90 1.80 -10.33 -8.96
C SER A 90 2.20 -9.04 -8.26
N ASP A 91 2.11 -7.92 -8.97
CA ASP A 91 2.49 -6.61 -8.46
C ASP A 91 1.54 -6.09 -7.38
N LEU A 92 0.25 -6.35 -7.54
CA LEU A 92 -0.74 -6.06 -6.51
C LEU A 92 -0.48 -6.87 -5.24
N THR A 93 -0.20 -8.16 -5.36
CA THR A 93 0.16 -9.03 -4.21
C THR A 93 1.39 -8.48 -3.48
N LYS A 94 2.47 -8.17 -4.20
CA LYS A 94 3.68 -7.58 -3.61
C LYS A 94 3.40 -6.26 -2.90
N ALA A 95 2.58 -5.39 -3.49
CA ALA A 95 2.20 -4.13 -2.85
C ALA A 95 1.41 -4.35 -1.55
N LEU A 96 0.50 -5.32 -1.53
CA LEU A 96 -0.28 -5.68 -0.34
C LEU A 96 0.55 -6.37 0.74
N ASP A 97 1.57 -7.14 0.35
CA ASP A 97 2.52 -7.74 1.29
C ASP A 97 3.31 -6.65 2.03
N ILE A 98 3.89 -5.70 1.28
CA ILE A 98 4.60 -4.55 1.86
C ILE A 98 3.66 -3.75 2.77
N TYR A 99 2.42 -3.51 2.33
CA TYR A 99 1.44 -2.76 3.09
C TYR A 99 1.07 -3.46 4.41
N TRP A 100 0.90 -4.79 4.38
CA TRP A 100 0.68 -5.60 5.58
C TRP A 100 1.84 -5.52 6.56
N ASP A 101 3.07 -5.77 6.11
CA ASP A 101 4.23 -5.75 7.00
C ASP A 101 4.44 -4.38 7.67
N LYS A 102 4.15 -3.31 6.93
CA LYS A 102 4.25 -1.94 7.43
C LYS A 102 3.28 -1.66 8.58
N TYR A 103 2.03 -2.13 8.50
CA TYR A 103 0.97 -1.72 9.44
C TYR A 103 0.37 -2.83 10.30
N LYS A 104 0.72 -4.11 10.09
CA LYS A 104 0.27 -5.20 10.96
C LYS A 104 0.61 -4.88 12.42
N VAL A 105 -0.33 -5.19 13.30
CA VAL A 105 -0.20 -4.98 14.76
C VAL A 105 0.33 -6.22 15.48
N PHE A 106 0.22 -7.39 14.86
CA PHE A 106 0.77 -8.64 15.38
C PHE A 106 2.28 -8.50 15.58
N GLY A 107 2.75 -8.81 16.79
CA GLY A 107 4.16 -8.65 17.17
C GLY A 107 4.60 -7.21 17.42
N LYS A 108 3.67 -6.24 17.48
CA LYS A 108 3.95 -4.83 17.84
C LYS A 108 3.21 -4.35 19.09
N LEU A 109 2.38 -5.21 19.68
CA LEU A 109 1.67 -4.94 20.92
C LEU A 109 2.37 -5.76 22.02
N GLU A 110 2.95 -5.07 23.00
CA GLU A 110 3.53 -5.63 24.23
C GLU A 110 2.48 -5.75 25.33
#